data_AF-A0AAD1YD29-F1
#
_entry.id   AF-A0AAD1YD29-F1
#
_cell.length_a   1.000
_cell.length_b   1.000
_cell.length_c   1.000
_cell.angle_alpha   90.00
_cell.angle_beta   90.00
_cell.angle_gamma   90.00
#
_symmetry.space_group_name_H-M   'P 1'
#
loop_
_entity.id
_entity.type
_entity.pdbx_description
1 polymer ?
#
loop_
_entity_poly.entity_id
_entity_poly.type
_entity_poly.pdbx_seq_one_letter_code
_entity_poly.pdbx_strand_id
1 'polypeptide(L)'
;MSNLKRKIENIKIDNKEYIMAFDMESIEVFKELTGKGVLASLDKLSELDDEIILYFIASTLRDEKTEKVLGNELFNGEYDLFSLVISLFPVVLDIVNSGFPKSSKKKVAKGK
;
A
#
# COMPACT_ATOMS: atom_id res chain seq x y z
N MET A 1 -18.84 1.32 7.14
CA MET A 1 -17.74 2.26 7.40
C MET A 1 -16.47 1.45 7.56
N SER A 2 -15.46 1.72 6.73
CA SER A 2 -14.16 1.04 6.83
C SER A 2 -13.45 1.47 8.11
N ASN A 3 -12.87 0.52 8.84
CA ASN A 3 -12.06 0.77 10.05
C ASN A 3 -10.58 1.00 9.72
N LEU A 4 -10.23 1.19 8.44
CA LEU A 4 -8.86 1.47 8.03
C LEU A 4 -8.46 2.88 8.45
N LYS A 5 -7.25 3.01 9.00
CA LYS A 5 -6.64 4.32 9.26
C LYS A 5 -5.82 4.73 8.05
N ARG A 6 -6.38 5.61 7.22
CA ARG A 6 -5.66 6.16 6.05
C ARG A 6 -4.44 6.93 6.52
N LYS A 7 -3.25 6.41 6.21
CA LYS A 7 -1.98 7.14 6.26
C LYS A 7 -1.63 7.55 4.82
N ILE A 8 -1.19 8.78 4.65
CA ILE A 8 -0.76 9.34 3.36
C ILE A 8 0.72 9.68 3.47
N GLU A 9 1.50 9.23 2.51
CA GLU A 9 2.92 9.57 2.36
C GLU A 9 3.14 10.25 1.00
N ASN A 10 3.89 11.35 0.99
CA ASN A 10 4.21 12.07 -0.25
C ASN A 10 5.45 11.44 -0.89
N ILE A 11 5.37 11.17 -2.18
CA ILE A 11 6.37 10.41 -2.93
C ILE A 11 6.78 11.19 -4.17
N LYS A 12 8.08 11.18 -4.47
CA LYS A 12 8.64 11.81 -5.67
C LYS A 12 9.40 10.77 -6.49
N ILE A 13 8.97 10.59 -7.74
CA ILE A 13 9.59 9.66 -8.71
C ILE A 13 9.86 10.47 -9.97
N ASP A 14 11.11 10.53 -10.43
CA ASP A 14 11.52 11.20 -11.68
C ASP A 14 10.93 12.61 -11.86
N ASN A 15 11.00 13.43 -10.81
CA ASN A 15 10.45 14.79 -10.73
C ASN A 15 8.92 14.93 -10.81
N LYS A 16 8.18 13.82 -10.78
CA LYS A 16 6.73 13.83 -10.63
C LYS A 16 6.33 13.51 -9.19
N GLU A 17 5.35 14.27 -8.71
CA GLU A 17 4.83 14.16 -7.35
C GLU A 17 3.65 13.19 -7.31
N TYR A 18 3.65 12.35 -6.29
CA TYR A 18 2.68 11.30 -6.04
C TYR A 18 2.31 11.28 -4.56
N ILE A 19 1.20 10.63 -4.25
CA ILE A 19 0.89 10.21 -2.88
C ILE A 19 0.77 8.69 -2.84
N MET A 20 1.16 8.10 -1.71
CA MET A 20 0.85 6.71 -1.39
C MET A 20 -0.11 6.66 -0.21
N ALA A 21 -1.21 5.96 -0.40
CA ALA A 21 -2.21 5.76 0.64
C ALA A 21 -2.76 4.33 0.57
N PHE A 22 -3.13 3.78 1.72
CA PHE A 22 -3.78 2.48 1.82
C PHE A 22 -5.19 2.64 2.41
N ASP A 23 -6.20 2.36 1.60
CA ASP A 23 -7.63 2.50 1.89
C ASP A 23 -8.47 1.49 1.08
N MET A 24 -9.80 1.62 1.08
CA MET A 24 -10.69 0.65 0.42
C MET A 24 -10.49 0.59 -1.09
N GLU A 25 -10.27 1.73 -1.74
CA GLU A 25 -9.98 1.78 -3.18
C GLU A 25 -8.67 1.05 -3.48
N SER A 26 -7.66 1.21 -2.62
CA SER A 26 -6.39 0.48 -2.74
C SER A 26 -6.59 -1.04 -2.67
N ILE A 27 -7.51 -1.51 -1.82
CA ILE A 27 -7.86 -2.93 -1.68
C ILE A 27 -8.62 -3.44 -2.92
N GLU A 28 -9.53 -2.62 -3.46
CA GLU A 28 -10.30 -2.94 -4.66
C GLU A 28 -9.38 -3.07 -5.87
N VAL A 29 -8.54 -2.06 -6.12
CA VAL A 29 -7.56 -2.08 -7.21
C VAL A 29 -6.59 -3.25 -7.06
N PHE A 30 -6.09 -3.52 -5.84
CA PHE A 30 -5.21 -4.69 -5.62
C PHE A 30 -5.90 -6.00 -6.03
N LYS A 31 -7.17 -6.17 -5.65
CA LYS A 31 -7.95 -7.36 -6.00
C LYS A 31 -8.19 -7.47 -7.50
N GLU A 32 -8.43 -6.35 -8.19
CA GLU A 32 -8.58 -6.31 -9.64
C GLU A 32 -7.29 -6.71 -10.37
N LEU A 33 -6.14 -6.22 -9.90
CA LEU A 33 -4.83 -6.53 -10.48
C LEU A 33 -4.43 -7.99 -10.27
N THR A 34 -4.69 -8.54 -9.08
CA THR A 34 -4.12 -9.82 -8.66
C THR A 34 -5.09 -11.00 -8.65
N GLY A 35 -6.40 -10.72 -8.68
CA GLY A 35 -7.45 -11.71 -8.39
C GLY A 35 -7.47 -12.19 -6.94
N LYS A 36 -6.63 -11.64 -6.05
CA LYS A 36 -6.43 -12.10 -4.66
C LYS A 36 -6.90 -11.06 -3.65
N GLY A 37 -7.24 -11.53 -2.46
CA GLY A 37 -7.49 -10.64 -1.32
C GLY A 37 -6.19 -10.12 -0.72
N VAL A 38 -6.19 -8.86 -0.27
CA VAL A 38 -5.02 -8.23 0.38
C VAL A 38 -4.54 -9.04 1.59
N LEU A 39 -5.44 -9.48 2.47
CA LEU A 39 -5.07 -10.25 3.66
C LEU A 39 -4.34 -11.56 3.32
N ALA A 40 -4.74 -12.24 2.25
CA ALA A 40 -4.10 -13.47 1.78
C ALA A 40 -2.74 -13.23 1.11
N SER A 41 -2.38 -11.97 0.88
CA SER A 41 -1.13 -11.57 0.21
C SER A 41 -0.12 -10.94 1.17
N LEU A 42 -0.47 -10.78 2.46
CA LEU A 42 0.42 -10.17 3.46
C LEU A 42 1.65 -11.04 3.76
N ASP A 43 1.50 -12.37 3.76
CA ASP A 43 2.63 -13.27 3.98
C ASP A 43 3.68 -13.09 2.87
N LYS A 44 3.24 -13.02 1.61
CA LYS A 44 4.12 -12.77 0.46
C LYS A 44 4.77 -11.37 0.51
N LEU A 45 4.04 -10.36 0.96
CA LEU A 45 4.62 -9.03 1.20
C LEU A 45 5.73 -9.09 2.26
N SER A 46 5.57 -9.92 3.30
CA SER A 46 6.59 -10.12 4.33
C SER A 46 7.79 -10.95 3.88
N GLU A 47 7.59 -11.82 2.89
CA GLU A 47 8.63 -12.65 2.24
C GLU A 47 9.42 -11.89 1.17
N LEU A 48 9.12 -10.60 0.95
CA LEU A 48 9.74 -9.77 -0.09
C LEU A 48 9.46 -10.30 -1.51
N ASP A 49 8.27 -10.83 -1.75
CA ASP A 49 7.82 -11.21 -3.10
C ASP A 49 7.67 -9.95 -3.97
N ASP A 50 8.61 -9.73 -4.89
CA ASP A 50 8.71 -8.53 -5.73
C ASP A 50 7.43 -8.27 -6.53
N GLU A 51 6.75 -9.32 -7.01
CA GLU A 51 5.50 -9.19 -7.78
C GLU A 51 4.39 -8.63 -6.89
N ILE A 52 4.27 -9.15 -5.67
CA ILE A 52 3.30 -8.67 -4.69
C ILE A 52 3.61 -7.25 -4.25
N ILE A 53 4.89 -6.91 -4.03
CA ILE A 53 5.30 -5.53 -3.72
C ILE A 53 4.86 -4.59 -4.84
N LEU A 54 5.11 -4.95 -6.11
CA LEU A 54 4.69 -4.15 -7.26
C LEU A 54 3.18 -3.97 -7.32
N TYR A 55 2.38 -4.99 -7.04
CA TYR A 55 0.92 -4.82 -7.01
C TYR A 55 0.46 -3.94 -5.85
N PHE A 56 1.11 -3.99 -4.69
CA PHE A 56 0.85 -3.03 -3.62
C PHE A 56 1.24 -1.60 -4.01
N ILE A 57 2.37 -1.40 -4.69
CA ILE A 57 2.75 -0.09 -5.22
C ILE A 57 1.68 0.40 -6.21
N ALA A 58 1.32 -0.44 -7.20
CA ALA A 58 0.34 -0.12 -8.21
C ALA A 58 -1.03 0.25 -7.63
N SER A 59 -1.43 -0.41 -6.54
CA SER A 59 -2.73 -0.18 -5.92
C SER A 59 -2.76 0.93 -4.87
N THR A 60 -1.60 1.45 -4.44
CA THR A 60 -1.51 2.49 -3.40
C THR A 60 -0.91 3.81 -3.89
N LEU A 61 -0.12 3.78 -4.96
CA LEU A 61 0.50 4.95 -5.58
C LEU A 61 -0.52 5.68 -6.45
N ARG A 62 -0.65 6.99 -6.20
CA ARG A 62 -1.65 7.87 -6.80
C ARG A 62 -1.00 9.14 -7.30
N ASP A 63 -1.49 9.66 -8.41
CA ASP A 63 -1.13 11.00 -8.86
C ASP A 63 -1.56 12.03 -7.80
N GLU A 64 -0.65 12.89 -7.36
CA GLU A 64 -0.91 13.84 -6.25
C GLU A 64 -2.07 14.79 -6.57
N LYS A 65 -2.20 15.22 -7.82
CA LYS A 65 -3.19 16.25 -8.21
C LYS A 65 -4.59 15.70 -8.34
N THR A 66 -4.71 14.47 -8.84
CA THR A 66 -6.00 13.85 -9.14
C THR A 66 -6.42 12.83 -8.09
N GLU A 67 -5.52 12.43 -7.19
CA GLU A 67 -5.63 11.31 -6.25
C GLU A 67 -5.97 9.95 -6.90
N LYS A 68 -5.90 9.87 -8.24
CA LYS A 68 -6.20 8.66 -9.01
C LYS A 68 -5.11 7.62 -8.79
N VAL A 69 -5.50 6.41 -8.42
CA VAL A 69 -4.60 5.24 -8.32
C VAL A 69 -4.05 4.90 -9.70
N LEU A 70 -2.74 4.66 -9.80
CA LEU A 70 -2.10 4.27 -11.06
C LEU A 70 -2.62 2.93 -11.58
N GLY A 71 -2.69 1.92 -10.70
CA GLY A 71 -3.11 0.57 -11.08
C GLY A 71 -2.27 0.01 -12.22
N ASN A 72 -2.94 -0.45 -13.29
CA ASN A 72 -2.27 -1.02 -14.47
C ASN A 72 -1.33 -0.02 -15.18
N GLU A 73 -1.54 1.30 -15.03
CA GLU A 73 -0.68 2.31 -15.67
C GLU A 73 0.77 2.21 -15.20
N LEU A 74 1.02 1.66 -14.00
CA LEU A 74 2.37 1.40 -13.49
C LEU A 74 3.17 0.44 -14.41
N PHE A 75 2.48 -0.47 -15.11
CA PHE A 75 3.11 -1.54 -15.89
C PHE A 75 3.25 -1.21 -17.38
N ASN A 76 2.95 0.02 -17.80
CA ASN A 76 2.98 0.44 -19.21
C ASN A 76 4.40 0.69 -19.77
N GLY A 77 5.45 0.46 -18.98
CA GLY A 77 6.85 0.62 -19.40
C GLY A 77 7.44 2.02 -19.18
N GLU A 78 6.70 2.94 -18.55
CA GLU A 78 7.18 4.29 -18.20
C GLU A 78 7.99 4.33 -16.89
N TYR A 79 7.98 3.23 -16.12
CA TYR A 79 8.58 3.16 -14.79
C TYR A 79 9.69 2.11 -14.73
N ASP A 80 10.79 2.43 -14.05
CA ASP A 80 11.76 1.43 -13.60
C ASP A 80 11.20 0.66 -12.40
N LEU A 81 10.55 -0.47 -12.69
CA LEU A 81 9.89 -1.31 -11.70
C LEU A 81 10.82 -1.79 -10.59
N PHE A 82 12.09 -2.06 -10.92
CA PHE A 82 13.06 -2.53 -9.93
C PHE A 82 13.43 -1.41 -8.95
N SER A 83 13.67 -0.20 -9.47
CA SER A 83 13.90 0.99 -8.65
C SER A 83 12.68 1.33 -7.78
N LEU A 84 11.46 1.14 -8.28
CA LEU A 84 10.23 1.32 -7.50
C LEU A 84 10.14 0.33 -6.33
N VAL A 85 10.41 -0.96 -6.55
CA VAL A 85 10.39 -1.96 -5.47
C VAL A 85 11.36 -1.56 -4.35
N ILE A 86 12.61 -1.23 -4.70
CA ILE A 86 13.63 -0.87 -3.71
C ILE A 86 13.25 0.39 -2.92
N SER A 87 12.78 1.43 -3.61
CA SER A 87 12.52 2.74 -3.01
C SER A 87 11.22 2.81 -2.23
N LEU A 88 10.17 2.13 -2.70
CA LEU A 88 8.82 2.27 -2.16
C LEU A 88 8.41 1.13 -1.22
N PHE A 89 9.12 -0.01 -1.21
CA PHE A 89 8.80 -1.11 -0.31
C PHE A 89 8.68 -0.69 1.18
N PRO A 90 9.60 0.12 1.75
CA PRO A 90 9.47 0.58 3.13
C PRO A 90 8.18 1.39 3.37
N VAL A 91 7.78 2.19 2.38
CA VAL A 91 6.55 2.99 2.43
C VAL A 91 5.32 2.09 2.37
N VAL A 92 5.29 1.13 1.45
CA VAL A 92 4.22 0.11 1.35
C VAL A 92 4.03 -0.58 2.70
N LEU A 93 5.11 -1.08 3.30
CA LEU A 93 5.03 -1.75 4.60
C LEU A 93 4.42 -0.84 5.67
N ASP A 94 4.84 0.41 5.74
CA ASP A 94 4.38 1.32 6.79
C ASP A 94 2.91 1.72 6.61
N ILE A 95 2.47 2.06 5.39
CA ILE A 95 1.07 2.45 5.13
C ILE A 95 0.12 1.27 5.32
N VAL A 96 0.51 0.05 4.90
CA VAL A 96 -0.31 -1.16 5.07
C VAL A 96 -0.42 -1.51 6.56
N ASN A 97 0.70 -1.53 7.30
CA ASN A 97 0.71 -1.79 8.75
C ASN A 97 -0.04 -0.72 9.56
N SER A 98 0.00 0.53 9.12
CA SER A 98 -0.73 1.63 9.75
C SER A 98 -2.23 1.59 9.43
N GLY A 99 -2.59 1.12 8.25
CA GLY A 99 -3.97 0.98 7.78
C GLY A 99 -4.77 -0.03 8.58
N PHE A 100 -4.16 -1.15 8.97
CA PHE A 100 -4.86 -2.19 9.73
C PHE A 100 -5.16 -1.77 11.18
N PRO A 101 -6.34 -2.15 11.73
CA PRO A 101 -6.66 -1.91 13.12
C PRO A 101 -5.64 -2.58 14.05
N LYS A 102 -4.98 -1.78 14.88
CA LYS A 102 -4.09 -2.29 15.94
C LYS A 102 -4.93 -2.74 17.12
N SER A 103 -4.65 -3.92 17.67
CA SER A 103 -5.35 -4.40 18.87
C SER A 103 -5.10 -3.44 20.04
N SER A 104 -6.18 -2.86 20.59
CA SER A 104 -6.07 -2.09 21.83
C SER A 104 -5.84 -3.07 22.97
N LYS A 105 -4.61 -3.20 23.49
CA LYS A 105 -4.42 -3.79 24.81
C LYS A 105 -5.07 -2.87 25.85
N LYS A 106 -6.35 -3.09 26.16
CA LYS A 106 -6.95 -2.57 27.39
C LYS A 106 -6.12 -3.15 28.53
N LYS A 107 -5.29 -2.33 29.19
CA LYS A 107 -4.69 -2.69 30.48
C LYS A 107 -5.86 -2.95 31.42
N VAL A 108 -6.17 -4.22 31.66
CA VAL A 108 -7.00 -4.62 32.79
C VAL A 108 -6.16 -4.26 34.01
N ALA A 109 -6.47 -3.12 34.62
CA ALA A 109 -5.97 -2.80 35.94
C ALA A 109 -6.47 -3.89 36.88
N LYS A 110 -5.60 -4.86 37.21
CA LYS A 110 -5.85 -5.75 38.33
C LYS A 110 -5.86 -4.87 39.58
N GLY A 111 -7.06 -4.64 40.11
CA GLY A 111 -7.24 -4.13 41.46
C GLY A 111 -6.47 -5.05 42.42
N LYS A 112 -5.60 -4.45 43.21
CA LYS A 112 -5.08 -5.02 44.44
C LYS A 112 -5.91 -4.48 45.59
#